data_AF-Q92UI0-F1
#
_entry.id   AF-Q92UI0-F1
#
_cell.length_a   1.000
_cell.length_b   1.000
_cell.length_c   1.000
_cell.angle_alpha   90.00
_cell.angle_beta   90.00
_cell.angle_gamma   90.00
#
_symmetry.space_group_name_H-M   'P 1'
#
loop_
_entity.id
_entity.type
_entity.pdbx_description
1 polymer ?
#
loop_
_entity_poly.entity_id
_entity_poly.type
_entity_poly.pdbx_seq_one_letter_code
_entity_poly.pdbx_strand_id
1 'polypeptide(L)'
;MGWLREEVVHAVERGAGHGREAGICAAGAGPLILKGILDPEDAKMAAKTGADAIIVSNHGGRQLDGAHSSISMLPRIVEAVGDQIEVHLDGGIRSGHDVLKAIALGAKGTYIGRPFLYGLGALGKEGMTLALDIIRKEMDTTMALCGKRRITEVGRDIIAE
;
A
#
# COMPACT_ATOMS: atom_id res chain seq x y z
N MET A 1 -25.74 -1.55 -3.96
CA MET A 1 -25.03 -2.51 -3.08
C MET A 1 -24.97 -3.85 -3.79
N GLY A 2 -23.87 -4.18 -4.47
CA GLY A 2 -23.79 -5.43 -5.24
C GLY A 2 -22.44 -5.61 -5.95
N TRP A 3 -21.33 -5.27 -5.28
CA TRP A 3 -19.98 -5.29 -5.89
C TRP A 3 -19.11 -6.47 -5.44
N LEU A 4 -19.58 -7.30 -4.52
CA LEU A 4 -18.89 -8.51 -4.08
C LEU A 4 -19.75 -9.71 -4.45
N ARG A 5 -19.35 -10.45 -5.49
CA ARG A 5 -19.95 -11.76 -5.80
C ARG A 5 -19.57 -12.73 -4.67
N GLU A 6 -20.46 -13.66 -4.33
CA GLU A 6 -20.23 -14.66 -3.25
C GLU A 6 -18.91 -15.43 -3.42
N GLU A 7 -18.46 -15.62 -4.66
CA GLU A 7 -17.20 -16.27 -5.02
C GLU A 7 -15.96 -15.56 -4.45
N VAL A 8 -15.98 -14.22 -4.41
CA VAL A 8 -14.88 -13.40 -3.86
C VAL A 8 -14.89 -13.45 -2.34
N VAL A 9 -16.08 -13.41 -1.73
CA VAL A 9 -16.25 -13.48 -0.26
C VAL A 9 -15.81 -14.86 0.27
N HIS A 10 -16.22 -15.93 -0.40
CA HIS A 10 -15.90 -17.31 -0.01
C HIS A 10 -14.43 -17.71 -0.21
N ALA A 11 -13.69 -17.01 -1.07
CA ALA A 11 -12.25 -17.23 -1.23
C ALA A 11 -11.43 -16.64 -0.08
N VAL A 12 -11.89 -15.51 0.50
CA VAL A 12 -11.24 -14.82 1.62
C VAL A 12 -11.45 -15.55 2.96
N GLU A 13 -12.63 -16.13 3.20
CA GLU A 13 -13.02 -16.73 4.49
C GLU A 13 -12.36 -18.10 4.80
N ARG A 14 -11.74 -18.76 3.83
CA ARG A 14 -11.22 -20.14 3.96
C ARG A 14 -9.69 -20.27 3.93
N GLY A 15 -8.98 -19.21 4.30
CA GLY A 15 -7.50 -19.17 4.32
C GLY A 15 -6.91 -19.35 2.93
N ALA A 16 -6.79 -18.27 2.16
CA ALA A 16 -6.29 -18.31 0.78
C ALA A 16 -4.89 -18.93 0.71
N GLY A 17 -4.71 -19.88 -0.22
CA GLY A 17 -3.40 -20.38 -0.63
C GLY A 17 -3.19 -20.02 -2.10
N HIS A 18 -1.93 -19.92 -2.52
CA HIS A 18 -1.40 -19.24 -3.73
C HIS A 18 -2.00 -19.62 -5.10
N GLY A 19 -2.99 -20.51 -5.19
CA GLY A 19 -3.65 -20.90 -6.44
C GLY A 19 -5.06 -20.32 -6.64
N ARG A 20 -5.67 -19.71 -5.61
CA ARG A 20 -7.05 -19.21 -5.71
C ARG A 20 -7.13 -17.79 -6.27
N GLU A 21 -6.07 -17.02 -6.12
CA GLU A 21 -5.93 -15.65 -6.60
C GLU A 21 -6.06 -15.59 -8.13
N ALA A 22 -5.40 -16.51 -8.84
CA ALA A 22 -5.53 -16.63 -10.30
C ALA A 22 -6.97 -16.89 -10.75
N GLY A 23 -7.74 -17.67 -9.97
CA GLY A 23 -9.16 -17.90 -10.23
C GLY A 23 -10.01 -16.63 -10.03
N ILE A 24 -9.67 -15.80 -9.05
CA ILE A 24 -10.33 -14.50 -8.81
C ILE A 24 -9.99 -13.52 -9.94
N CYS A 25 -8.72 -13.45 -10.36
CA CYS A 25 -8.29 -12.62 -11.50
C CYS A 25 -9.09 -12.98 -12.76
N ALA A 26 -9.24 -14.28 -13.05
CA ALA A 26 -9.95 -14.76 -14.23
C ALA A 26 -11.47 -14.51 -14.18
N ALA A 27 -12.06 -14.42 -12.98
CA ALA A 27 -13.51 -14.24 -12.78
C ALA A 27 -13.95 -12.76 -12.66
N GLY A 28 -13.01 -11.82 -12.52
CA GLY A 28 -13.27 -10.42 -12.20
C GLY A 28 -13.53 -9.51 -13.39
N ALA A 29 -14.43 -8.53 -13.23
CA ALA A 29 -14.68 -7.45 -14.21
C ALA A 29 -13.94 -6.13 -13.87
N GLY A 30 -12.99 -6.15 -12.94
CA GLY A 30 -12.23 -4.97 -12.51
C GLY A 30 -10.91 -5.33 -11.81
N PRO A 31 -10.08 -4.32 -11.49
CA PRO A 31 -8.72 -4.55 -11.00
C PRO A 31 -8.67 -5.34 -9.69
N LEU A 32 -7.74 -6.29 -9.60
CA LEU A 32 -7.44 -7.05 -8.39
C LEU A 32 -6.14 -6.57 -7.74
N ILE A 33 -6.20 -6.28 -6.45
CA ILE A 33 -5.04 -5.85 -5.67
C ILE A 33 -4.82 -6.83 -4.51
N LEU A 34 -3.64 -7.44 -4.42
CA LEU A 34 -3.29 -8.36 -3.34
C LEU A 34 -2.63 -7.60 -2.18
N LYS A 35 -3.26 -7.61 -1.01
CA LYS A 35 -2.81 -6.86 0.17
C LYS A 35 -2.30 -7.79 1.26
N GLY A 36 -1.19 -7.41 1.89
CA GLY A 36 -0.60 -8.16 2.99
C GLY A 36 0.72 -8.84 2.61
N ILE A 37 1.27 -8.53 1.44
CA ILE A 37 2.56 -9.06 1.00
C ILE A 37 3.65 -8.48 1.91
N LEU A 38 4.44 -9.35 2.54
CA LEU A 38 5.53 -8.95 3.43
C LEU A 38 6.81 -9.77 3.19
N ASP A 39 6.80 -10.63 2.16
CA ASP A 39 7.91 -11.48 1.74
C ASP A 39 8.18 -11.29 0.23
N PRO A 40 9.45 -11.22 -0.21
CA PRO A 40 9.79 -11.05 -1.62
C PRO A 40 9.38 -12.23 -2.52
N GLU A 41 9.38 -13.47 -2.03
CA GLU A 41 8.97 -14.63 -2.82
C GLU A 41 7.45 -14.64 -3.01
N ASP A 42 6.69 -14.27 -1.97
CA ASP A 42 5.24 -14.05 -2.10
C ASP A 42 4.92 -12.94 -3.12
N ALA A 43 5.72 -11.87 -3.16
CA ALA A 43 5.56 -10.81 -4.15
C ALA A 43 5.78 -11.31 -5.59
N LYS A 44 6.82 -12.13 -5.82
CA LYS A 44 7.09 -12.76 -7.12
C LYS A 44 5.97 -13.72 -7.53
N MET A 45 5.39 -14.45 -6.57
CA MET A 45 4.24 -15.32 -6.84
C MET A 45 3.00 -14.49 -7.19
N ALA A 46 2.71 -13.45 -6.41
CA ALA A 46 1.61 -12.51 -6.66
C ALA A 46 1.68 -11.89 -8.06
N ALA A 47 2.86 -11.45 -8.51
CA ALA A 47 3.06 -10.91 -9.86
C ALA A 47 2.70 -11.90 -10.98
N LYS A 48 2.77 -13.21 -10.73
CA LYS A 48 2.42 -14.26 -11.70
C LYS A 48 0.92 -14.61 -11.70
N THR A 49 0.15 -14.15 -10.72
CA THR A 49 -1.29 -14.47 -10.61
C THR A 49 -2.18 -13.70 -11.57
N GLY A 50 -1.68 -12.62 -12.18
CA GLY A 50 -2.47 -11.68 -12.97
C GLY A 50 -3.15 -10.59 -12.13
N ALA A 51 -2.76 -10.41 -10.87
CA ALA A 51 -3.16 -9.23 -10.09
C ALA A 51 -2.57 -7.94 -10.69
N ASP A 52 -3.31 -6.84 -10.62
CA ASP A 52 -2.90 -5.54 -11.16
C ASP A 52 -1.89 -4.83 -10.25
N ALA A 53 -1.98 -5.05 -8.93
CA ALA A 53 -1.10 -4.45 -7.95
C ALA A 53 -0.95 -5.30 -6.68
N ILE A 54 0.08 -4.99 -5.89
CA ILE A 54 0.26 -5.51 -4.53
C ILE A 54 0.38 -4.38 -3.51
N ILE A 55 0.00 -4.65 -2.26
CA ILE A 55 0.20 -3.74 -1.14
C ILE A 55 1.09 -4.40 -0.10
N VAL A 56 2.27 -3.81 0.11
CA VAL A 56 3.18 -4.16 1.20
C VAL A 56 2.55 -3.75 2.52
N SER A 57 2.20 -4.73 3.35
CA SER A 57 1.39 -4.48 4.53
C SER A 57 1.56 -5.58 5.58
N ASN A 58 1.70 -5.18 6.85
CA ASN A 58 1.58 -6.08 8.01
C ASN A 58 0.25 -5.90 8.76
N HIS A 59 -0.79 -5.38 8.06
CA HIS A 59 -2.10 -5.06 8.63
C HIS A 59 -2.06 -4.09 9.82
N GLY A 60 -1.06 -3.20 9.83
CA GLY A 60 -0.86 -2.23 10.90
C GLY A 60 -0.44 -2.86 12.22
N GLY A 61 0.23 -4.02 12.17
CA GLY A 61 0.71 -4.77 13.34
C GLY A 61 -0.39 -5.52 14.10
N ARG A 62 -1.43 -5.97 13.39
CA ARG A 62 -2.65 -6.54 14.01
C ARG A 62 -2.90 -8.01 13.69
N GLN A 63 -2.03 -8.64 12.90
CA GLN A 63 -2.20 -10.03 12.48
C GLN A 63 -1.10 -10.90 13.07
N LEU A 64 0.11 -10.85 12.51
CA LEU A 64 1.27 -11.54 13.06
C LEU A 64 2.15 -10.54 13.81
N ASP A 65 2.20 -10.66 15.14
CA ASP A 65 3.12 -9.86 15.95
C ASP A 65 4.57 -10.32 15.74
N GLY A 66 5.53 -9.40 15.86
CA GLY A 66 6.94 -9.64 15.56
C GLY A 66 7.29 -9.68 14.06
N ALA A 67 6.32 -9.52 13.16
CA ALA A 67 6.59 -9.38 11.73
C ALA A 67 7.37 -8.09 11.43
N HIS A 68 8.11 -8.07 10.32
CA HIS A 68 8.82 -6.87 9.87
C HIS A 68 7.88 -5.66 9.70
N SER A 69 8.45 -4.46 9.81
CA SER A 69 7.75 -3.26 9.39
C SER A 69 7.53 -3.29 7.86
N SER A 70 6.40 -2.78 7.39
CA SER A 70 6.11 -2.74 5.95
C SER A 70 7.15 -1.91 5.19
N ILE A 71 7.57 -0.76 5.73
CA ILE A 71 8.56 0.11 5.09
C ILE A 71 9.94 -0.53 4.98
N SER A 72 10.36 -1.36 5.95
CA SER A 72 11.65 -2.08 5.86
C SER A 72 11.65 -3.18 4.80
N MET A 73 10.48 -3.74 4.47
CA MET A 73 10.35 -4.76 3.43
C MET A 73 10.13 -4.20 2.03
N LEU A 74 9.60 -2.98 1.93
CA LEU A 74 9.28 -2.34 0.65
C LEU A 74 10.43 -2.40 -0.37
N PRO A 75 11.69 -2.00 -0.06
CA PRO A 75 12.76 -2.00 -1.05
C PRO A 75 13.05 -3.39 -1.61
N ARG A 76 13.02 -4.42 -0.75
CA ARG A 76 13.28 -5.82 -1.13
C ARG A 76 12.17 -6.37 -2.02
N ILE A 77 10.93 -5.99 -1.74
CA ILE A 77 9.77 -6.38 -2.54
C ILE A 77 9.78 -5.70 -3.91
N VAL A 78 10.04 -4.39 -3.95
CA VAL A 78 10.18 -3.63 -5.22
C VAL A 78 11.27 -4.24 -6.09
N GLU A 79 12.44 -4.54 -5.51
CA GLU A 79 13.54 -5.19 -6.24
C GLU A 79 13.15 -6.57 -6.77
N ALA A 80 12.43 -7.37 -5.97
CA ALA A 80 12.05 -8.72 -6.33
C ALA A 80 11.05 -8.80 -7.50
N VAL A 81 10.14 -7.82 -7.62
CA VAL A 81 9.13 -7.81 -8.68
C VAL A 81 9.51 -6.96 -9.89
N GLY A 82 10.39 -5.96 -9.72
CA GLY A 82 10.74 -5.03 -10.79
C GLY A 82 9.49 -4.35 -11.37
N ASP A 83 9.41 -4.26 -12.70
CA ASP A 83 8.28 -3.63 -13.41
C ASP A 83 7.09 -4.58 -13.67
N GLN A 84 7.08 -5.78 -13.09
CA GLN A 84 6.05 -6.80 -13.37
C GLN A 84 4.69 -6.47 -12.77
N ILE A 85 4.63 -5.72 -11.66
CA ILE A 85 3.39 -5.39 -10.95
C ILE A 85 3.53 -4.07 -10.19
N GLU A 86 2.45 -3.30 -10.08
CA GLU A 86 2.44 -2.06 -9.31
C GLU A 86 2.55 -2.36 -7.79
N VAL A 87 3.46 -1.68 -7.09
CA VAL A 87 3.68 -1.88 -5.66
C VAL A 87 3.20 -0.66 -4.87
N HIS A 88 2.31 -0.87 -3.91
CA HIS A 88 1.88 0.14 -2.95
C HIS A 88 2.28 -0.25 -1.52
N LEU A 89 2.06 0.66 -0.57
CA LEU A 89 2.38 0.42 0.84
C LEU A 89 1.27 0.92 1.78
N ASP A 90 1.02 0.18 2.86
CA ASP A 90 0.36 0.71 4.06
C ASP A 90 1.19 0.45 5.33
N GLY A 91 0.69 0.95 6.46
CA GLY A 91 1.32 0.73 7.76
C GLY A 91 2.29 1.86 8.12
N GLY A 92 2.11 2.44 9.30
CA GLY A 92 3.02 3.48 9.81
C GLY A 92 2.91 4.88 9.19
N ILE A 93 2.26 5.09 8.04
CA ILE A 93 2.13 6.43 7.41
C ILE A 93 1.36 7.43 8.30
N ARG A 94 2.03 8.46 8.83
CA ARG A 94 1.41 9.49 9.69
C ARG A 94 1.59 10.92 9.19
N SER A 95 2.48 11.13 8.23
CA SER A 95 2.81 12.45 7.72
C SER A 95 3.06 12.45 6.21
N GLY A 96 3.19 13.65 5.63
CA GLY A 96 3.60 13.81 4.24
C GLY A 96 5.02 13.28 3.94
N HIS A 97 5.95 13.36 4.90
CA HIS A 97 7.30 12.82 4.69
C HIS A 97 7.31 11.29 4.66
N ASP A 98 6.38 10.62 5.35
CA ASP A 98 6.29 9.16 5.32
C ASP A 98 5.86 8.68 3.94
N VAL A 99 4.90 9.40 3.34
CA VAL A 99 4.45 9.17 1.96
C VAL A 99 5.62 9.32 0.99
N LEU A 100 6.37 10.42 1.08
CA LEU A 100 7.51 10.63 0.19
C LEU A 100 8.62 9.60 0.36
N LYS A 101 8.90 9.17 1.60
CA LYS A 101 9.87 8.09 1.84
C LYS A 101 9.45 6.79 1.18
N ALA A 102 8.17 6.40 1.30
CA ALA A 102 7.67 5.21 0.64
C ALA A 102 7.77 5.31 -0.89
N ILE A 103 7.42 6.47 -1.45
CA ILE A 103 7.52 6.71 -2.90
C ILE A 103 8.97 6.66 -3.38
N ALA A 104 9.89 7.31 -2.66
CA ALA A 104 11.32 7.28 -2.95
C ALA A 104 11.92 5.87 -2.90
N LEU A 105 11.35 4.99 -2.06
CA LEU A 105 11.73 3.58 -1.95
C LEU A 105 11.05 2.66 -2.97
N GLY A 106 10.21 3.21 -3.86
CA GLY A 106 9.63 2.50 -5.00
C GLY A 106 8.13 2.20 -4.89
N ALA A 107 7.43 2.67 -3.86
CA ALA A 107 5.97 2.56 -3.83
C ALA A 107 5.34 3.53 -4.84
N LYS A 108 4.32 3.09 -5.57
CA LYS A 108 3.51 3.93 -6.44
C LYS A 108 2.54 4.83 -5.68
N GLY A 109 2.11 4.38 -4.50
CA GLY A 109 1.26 5.13 -3.61
C GLY A 109 1.17 4.49 -2.22
N THR A 110 0.55 5.21 -1.28
CA THR A 110 0.42 4.76 0.11
C THR A 110 -1.01 4.85 0.63
N TYR A 111 -1.33 4.04 1.63
CA TYR A 111 -2.63 4.04 2.30
C TYR A 111 -2.53 4.36 3.79
N ILE A 112 -3.53 5.08 4.31
CA ILE A 112 -3.69 5.35 5.74
C ILE A 112 -4.92 4.62 6.28
N GLY A 113 -4.79 4.02 7.47
CA GLY A 113 -5.90 3.39 8.18
C GLY A 113 -6.31 4.18 9.41
N ARG A 114 -5.54 4.02 10.50
CA ARG A 114 -5.82 4.67 11.79
C ARG A 114 -5.94 6.21 11.72
N PRO A 115 -5.04 6.97 11.04
CA PRO A 115 -5.19 8.43 10.96
C PRO A 115 -6.52 8.87 10.35
N PHE A 116 -6.99 8.17 9.31
CA PHE A 116 -8.28 8.43 8.68
C PHE A 116 -9.43 8.23 9.68
N LEU A 117 -9.40 7.11 10.42
CA LEU A 117 -10.41 6.79 11.44
C LEU A 117 -10.38 7.75 12.63
N TYR A 118 -9.20 8.24 13.02
CA TYR A 118 -9.07 9.22 14.10
C TYR A 118 -9.68 10.56 13.71
N GLY A 119 -9.43 11.03 12.48
CA GLY A 119 -10.12 12.20 11.94
C GLY A 119 -11.63 12.01 11.94
N LEU A 120 -12.10 10.86 11.44
CA LEU A 120 -13.52 10.51 11.42
C LEU A 120 -14.14 10.52 12.83
N GLY A 121 -13.46 9.95 13.82
CA GLY A 121 -13.96 9.89 15.20
C GLY A 121 -13.95 11.24 15.91
N ALA A 122 -13.00 12.13 15.59
CA ALA A 122 -12.86 13.42 16.26
C ALA A 122 -13.88 14.46 15.76
N LEU A 123 -14.06 14.57 14.43
CA LEU A 123 -14.85 15.63 13.81
C LEU A 123 -15.66 15.11 12.61
N GLY A 124 -16.04 13.83 12.59
CA GLY A 124 -16.83 13.26 11.51
C GLY A 124 -16.16 13.39 10.14
N LYS A 125 -16.96 13.71 9.12
CA LYS A 125 -16.49 13.87 7.74
C LYS A 125 -15.41 14.95 7.64
N GLU A 126 -15.59 16.06 8.35
CA GLU A 126 -14.68 17.20 8.35
C GLU A 126 -13.31 16.78 8.91
N GLY A 127 -13.29 15.96 9.96
CA GLY A 127 -12.06 15.47 10.56
C GLY A 127 -11.29 14.49 9.67
N MET A 128 -11.97 13.56 8.98
CA MET A 128 -11.28 12.68 8.03
C MET A 128 -10.72 13.47 6.83
N THR A 129 -11.44 14.49 6.35
CA THR A 129 -10.96 15.38 5.28
C THR A 129 -9.77 16.18 5.74
N LEU A 130 -9.81 16.72 6.97
CA LEU A 130 -8.70 17.46 7.57
C LEU A 130 -7.44 16.59 7.70
N ALA A 131 -7.58 15.33 8.13
CA ALA A 131 -6.45 14.41 8.25
C ALA A 131 -5.75 14.17 6.89
N LEU A 132 -6.52 13.99 5.82
CA LEU A 132 -5.98 13.88 4.45
C LEU A 132 -5.29 15.17 4.00
N ASP A 133 -5.90 16.32 4.30
CA ASP A 133 -5.37 17.62 3.90
C ASP A 133 -4.07 17.99 4.63
N ILE A 134 -3.92 17.60 5.90
CA ILE A 134 -2.67 17.78 6.66
C ILE A 134 -1.54 17.00 5.98
N ILE A 135 -1.73 15.70 5.75
CA ILE A 135 -0.71 14.85 5.09
C ILE A 135 -0.34 15.40 3.71
N ARG A 136 -1.35 15.85 2.93
CA ARG A 136 -1.13 16.46 1.62
C ARG A 136 -0.28 17.74 1.70
N LYS A 137 -0.55 18.64 2.65
CA LYS A 137 0.20 19.90 2.84
C LYS A 137 1.63 19.63 3.32
N GLU A 138 1.81 18.66 4.20
CA GLU A 138 3.14 18.22 4.63
C GLU A 138 3.94 17.61 3.48
N MET A 139 3.28 16.86 2.59
CA MET A 139 3.91 16.27 1.41
C MET A 139 4.41 17.38 0.47
N ASP A 140 3.57 18.38 0.20
CA ASP A 140 3.91 19.55 -0.62
C ASP A 140 5.10 20.32 -0.05
N THR A 141 5.07 20.59 1.27
CA THR A 141 6.17 21.25 1.99
C THR A 141 7.47 20.43 1.90
N THR A 142 7.39 19.12 2.11
CA THR A 142 8.57 18.25 2.08
C THR A 142 9.15 18.14 0.67
N MET A 143 8.31 18.07 -0.36
CA MET A 143 8.76 18.11 -1.77
C MET A 143 9.50 19.40 -2.07
N ALA A 144 8.99 20.55 -1.64
CA ALA A 144 9.66 21.84 -1.80
C ALA A 144 11.03 21.86 -1.11
N LEU A 145 11.13 21.33 0.10
CA LEU A 145 12.40 21.22 0.84
C LEU A 145 13.40 20.27 0.18
N CYS A 146 12.92 19.22 -0.50
CA CYS A 146 13.75 18.31 -1.28
C CYS A 146 14.04 18.81 -2.72
N GLY A 147 13.58 20.01 -3.09
CA GLY A 147 13.77 20.55 -4.43
C GLY A 147 13.02 19.78 -5.54
N LYS A 148 11.91 19.10 -5.20
CA LYS A 148 11.09 18.32 -6.13
C LYS A 148 9.81 19.06 -6.44
N ARG A 149 9.48 19.22 -7.73
CA ARG A 149 8.26 19.93 -8.16
C ARG A 149 7.14 18.98 -8.56
N ARG A 150 7.48 17.78 -9.03
CA ARG A 150 6.52 16.74 -9.39
C ARG A 150 6.78 15.49 -8.57
N ILE A 151 5.71 14.78 -8.21
CA ILE A 151 5.84 13.53 -7.45
C ILE A 151 6.66 12.49 -8.20
N THR A 152 6.63 12.52 -9.54
CA THR A 152 7.41 11.65 -10.42
C THR A 152 8.92 11.94 -10.39
N GLU A 153 9.35 13.04 -9.78
CA GLU A 153 10.78 13.39 -9.61
C GLU A 153 11.34 12.89 -8.27
N VAL A 154 10.48 12.36 -7.40
CA VAL A 154 10.87 11.80 -6.10
C VAL A 154 11.48 10.42 -6.33
N GLY A 155 12.73 10.26 -5.92
CA GLY A 155 13.47 9.01 -5.99
C GLY A 155 14.35 8.82 -4.76
N ARG A 156 15.21 7.80 -4.79
CA ARG A 156 16.10 7.46 -3.66
C ARG A 156 17.05 8.59 -3.25
N ASP A 157 17.28 9.58 -4.10
CA ASP A 157 18.16 10.72 -3.82
C ASP A 157 17.69 11.61 -2.66
N ILE A 158 16.42 11.50 -2.24
CA ILE A 158 15.90 12.23 -1.07
C ILE A 158 16.05 11.46 0.26
N ILE A 159 16.65 10.26 0.23
CA ILE A 159 16.86 9.41 1.40
C ILE A 159 18.34 9.42 1.75
N ALA A 160 18.67 9.69 3.03
CA ALA A 160 20.03 9.56 3.53
C ALA A 160 20.44 8.08 3.58
N GLU A 161 21.73 7.80 3.30
CA GLU A 161 22.32 6.46 3.31
C GLU A 161 22.23 5.73 4.66
#